data_AF-A0A085N661-F1
#
_entry.id   AF-A0A085N661-F1
#
_cell.length_a   1.000
_cell.length_b   1.000
_cell.length_c   1.000
_cell.angle_alpha   90.00
_cell.angle_beta   90.00
_cell.angle_gamma   90.00
#
_symmetry.space_group_name_H-M   'P 1'
#
loop_
_entity.id
_entity.type
_entity.pdbx_description
1 polymer ?
#
loop_
_entity_poly.entity_id
_entity_poly.type
_entity_poly.pdbx_seq_one_letter_code
_entity_poly.pdbx_strand_id
1 'polypeptide(L)' 'MKSVALLLLFAILFQQGVEIKAKAMLACMKEDCKESFDNASPCLKNNQESGCKQKFASYMQCMNKCNR' A
#
# COMPACT_ATOMS: atom_id res chain seq x y z
N MET A 1 30.14 14.59 -17.13
CA MET A 1 28.97 15.48 -17.01
C MET A 1 27.70 14.91 -17.67
N LYS A 2 27.75 14.33 -18.88
CA LYS A 2 26.55 13.77 -19.56
C LYS A 2 25.84 12.65 -18.78
N SER A 3 26.58 11.76 -18.10
CA SER A 3 25.97 10.67 -17.30
C SER A 3 25.21 11.13 -16.06
N VAL A 4 25.54 12.29 -15.48
CA VAL A 4 24.87 12.79 -14.26
C VAL A 4 23.48 13.33 -14.58
N ALA A 5 23.31 14.00 -15.72
CA ALA A 5 22.01 14.49 -16.18
C ALA A 5 21.04 13.34 -16.50
N LEU A 6 21.54 12.24 -17.08
CA LEU A 6 20.76 11.02 -17.31
C LEU A 6 20.28 10.40 -15.99
N LEU A 7 21.15 10.28 -14.99
CA LEU A 7 20.77 9.73 -13.68
C LEU A 7 19.69 10.56 -12.98
N LEU A 8 19.75 11.90 -13.08
CA LEU A 8 18.72 12.78 -12.52
C LEU A 8 17.37 12.60 -13.23
N LEU A 9 17.36 12.50 -14.57
CA LEU A 9 16.14 12.23 -15.33
C LEU A 9 15.53 10.87 -14.97
N PHE A 10 16.36 9.83 -14.82
CA PHE A 10 15.90 8.53 -14.35
C PHE A 10 15.33 8.60 -12.94
N ALA A 11 15.95 9.31 -12.00
CA ALA A 11 15.46 9.47 -10.64
C ALA A 11 14.09 10.18 -10.60
N ILE A 12 13.90 11.23 -11.40
CA ILE A 12 12.63 11.97 -11.49
C ILE A 12 11.53 11.08 -12.06
N LEU A 13 11.81 10.34 -13.14
CA LEU A 13 10.85 9.40 -13.74
C LEU A 13 10.52 8.26 -12.79
N PHE A 14 11.50 7.77 -12.03
CA PHE A 14 11.29 6.73 -11.02
C PHE A 14 10.45 7.25 -9.84
N GLN A 15 10.70 8.47 -9.35
CA GLN A 15 9.89 9.11 -8.32
C GLN A 15 8.44 9.29 -8.78
N GLN A 16 8.23 9.79 -10.00
CA GLN A 16 6.88 9.95 -10.55
C GLN A 16 6.16 8.60 -10.69
N GLY A 17 6.84 7.58 -11.20
CA GLY A 17 6.28 6.23 -11.32
C GLY A 17 5.93 5.59 -9.97
N VAL A 18 6.79 5.74 -8.96
CA VAL A 18 6.56 5.25 -7.61
C VAL A 18 5.45 6.04 -6.92
N GLU A 19 5.39 7.36 -7.08
CA GLU A 19 4.37 8.21 -6.49
C GLU A 19 2.97 7.93 -7.08
N ILE A 20 2.88 7.68 -8.38
CA ILE A 20 1.63 7.27 -9.04
C ILE A 20 1.15 5.93 -8.50
N LYS A 21 2.05 4.95 -8.39
CA LYS A 21 1.71 3.64 -7.80
C LYS A 21 1.29 3.76 -6.33
N ALA A 22 2.00 4.57 -5.55
CA ALA A 22 1.67 4.81 -4.15
C ALA A 22 0.30 5.46 -4.00
N LYS A 23 -0.04 6.44 -4.84
CA LYS A 23 -1.37 7.08 -4.86
C LYS A 23 -2.48 6.10 -5.24
N ALA A 24 -2.26 5.26 -6.26
CA ALA A 24 -3.21 4.23 -6.67
C ALA A 24 -3.44 3.20 -5.55
N MET A 25 -2.37 2.77 -4.88
CA MET A 25 -2.44 1.86 -3.75
C MET A 25 -3.17 2.48 -2.55
N LEU A 26 -2.94 3.77 -2.27
CA LEU A 26 -3.66 4.54 -1.24
C LEU A 26 -5.14 4.68 -1.56
N ALA A 27 -5.50 4.89 -2.84
CA ALA A 27 -6.89 4.96 -3.29
C ALA A 27 -7.57 3.60 -3.11
N CYS A 28 -6.98 2.53 -3.62
CA CYS A 28 -7.51 1.17 -3.46
C CYS A 28 -7.63 0.76 -1.98
N MET A 29 -6.68 1.15 -1.13
CA MET A 29 -6.78 0.93 0.32
C MET A 29 -7.99 1.65 0.94
N LYS A 30 -8.27 2.88 0.50
CA LYS A 30 -9.33 3.74 1.05
C LYS A 30 -10.72 3.48 0.46
N GLU A 31 -10.79 2.89 -0.73
CA GLU A 31 -12.06 2.57 -1.40
C GLU A 31 -12.35 1.08 -1.32
N ASP A 32 -11.51 0.24 -1.91
CA ASP A 32 -11.76 -1.20 -2.06
C ASP A 32 -11.45 -2.01 -0.79
N CYS A 33 -10.37 -1.66 -0.08
CA CYS A 33 -9.93 -2.41 1.09
C CYS A 33 -10.28 -1.74 2.43
N LYS A 34 -11.05 -0.66 2.39
CA LYS A 34 -11.38 0.13 3.58
C LYS A 34 -12.07 -0.70 4.65
N GLU A 35 -13.04 -1.51 4.27
CA GLU A 35 -13.76 -2.38 5.21
C GLU A 35 -12.83 -3.41 5.85
N SER A 36 -11.94 -4.02 5.05
CA SER A 36 -10.97 -4.99 5.58
C SER A 36 -9.94 -4.32 6.51
N PHE A 37 -9.54 -3.08 6.19
CA PHE A 37 -8.69 -2.28 7.06
C PHE A 37 -9.39 -1.91 8.37
N ASP A 38 -10.63 -1.41 8.31
CA ASP A 38 -11.41 -1.02 9.49
C ASP A 38 -11.64 -2.24 10.41
N ASN A 39 -11.86 -3.42 9.84
CA ASN A 39 -11.99 -4.66 10.60
C ASN A 39 -10.68 -5.13 11.26
N ALA A 40 -9.52 -4.87 10.62
CA ALA A 40 -8.20 -5.22 11.16
C ALA A 40 -7.60 -4.12 12.06
N SER A 41 -8.06 -2.88 11.96
CA SER A 41 -7.54 -1.72 12.69
C SER A 41 -7.60 -1.88 14.23
N PRO A 42 -8.65 -2.47 14.83
CA PRO A 42 -8.68 -2.81 16.26
C PRO A 42 -7.50 -3.70 16.69
N CYS A 43 -7.06 -4.60 15.82
CA CYS A 43 -5.93 -5.51 16.08
C CYS A 43 -4.57 -4.80 16.13
N LEU A 44 -4.44 -3.61 15.56
CA LEU A 44 -3.24 -2.78 15.70
C LEU A 44 -3.10 -2.20 17.11
N LYS A 45 -4.23 -1.99 17.79
CA LYS A 45 -4.28 -1.48 19.17
C LYS A 45 -4.22 -2.61 20.20
N ASN A 46 -4.88 -3.73 19.91
CA ASN A 46 -4.87 -4.91 20.76
C ASN A 46 -4.71 -6.18 19.92
N ASN A 47 -3.49 -6.67 19.84
CA ASN A 47 -3.13 -7.87 19.07
C ASN A 47 -3.63 -9.18 19.68
N GLN A 48 -4.22 -9.15 20.89
CA GLN A 48 -4.81 -10.32 21.55
C GLN A 48 -6.31 -10.50 21.25
N GLU A 49 -6.93 -9.59 20.50
CA GLU A 49 -8.33 -9.73 20.12
C GLU A 49 -8.52 -10.99 19.25
N SER A 50 -9.56 -11.77 19.55
CA SER A 50 -9.80 -13.05 18.89
C SER A 50 -9.98 -12.85 17.38
N GLY A 51 -9.27 -13.65 16.58
CA GLY A 51 -9.39 -13.62 15.12
C GLY A 51 -8.56 -12.54 14.42
N CYS A 52 -7.69 -11.81 15.14
CA CYS A 52 -6.82 -10.79 14.53
C CYS A 52 -5.95 -11.32 13.38
N LYS A 53 -5.41 -12.54 13.52
CA LYS A 53 -4.65 -13.19 12.43
C LYS A 53 -5.48 -13.33 11.15
N GLN A 54 -6.77 -13.64 11.29
CA GLN A 54 -7.68 -13.82 10.16
C GLN A 54 -8.13 -12.49 9.57
N LYS A 55 -8.42 -11.49 10.42
CA LYS A 55 -8.73 -10.10 10.01
C LYS A 55 -7.56 -9.48 9.22
N PHE A 56 -6.34 -9.65 9.70
CA PHE A 56 -5.13 -9.23 8.98
C PHE A 56 -4.91 -9.99 7.67
N ALA A 57 -5.13 -11.30 7.66
CA ALA A 57 -5.01 -12.09 6.44
C ALA A 57 -6.00 -11.61 5.35
N SER A 58 -7.25 -11.29 5.72
CA SER A 58 -8.25 -10.73 4.81
C SER A 58 -7.84 -9.36 4.28
N TYR A 59 -7.34 -8.47 5.14
CA TYR A 59 -6.80 -7.18 4.72
C TYR A 59 -5.63 -7.32 3.74
N MET A 60 -4.67 -8.20 4.03
CA MET A 60 -3.53 -8.47 3.15
C MET A 60 -3.95 -9.08 1.80
N GLN A 61 -4.97 -9.95 1.80
CA GLN A 61 -5.54 -10.47 0.54
C GLN A 61 -6.16 -9.37 -0.30
N CYS A 62 -6.83 -8.40 0.32
CA CYS A 62 -7.37 -7.25 -0.39
C CYS A 62 -6.24 -6.37 -0.96
N MET A 63 -5.24 -6.04 -0.13
CA MET A 63 -4.09 -5.23 -0.56
C MET A 63 -3.27 -5.87 -1.69
N ASN A 64 -3.21 -7.21 -1.75
CA ASN A 64 -2.59 -7.91 -2.88
C ASN A 64 -3.31 -7.68 -4.22
N LYS A 65 -4.62 -7.40 -4.20
CA LYS A 65 -5.38 -7.01 -5.39
C LYS A 65 -5.07 -5.57 -5.80
N CYS A 66 -4.81 -4.68 -4.84
CA CYS A 66 -4.41 -3.30 -5.10
C CYS A 66 -3.01 -3.15 -5.72
N ASN A 67 -2.18 -4.19 -5.64
CA ASN A 67 -0.80 -4.16 -6.12
C ASN A 67 -0.63 -4.87 -7.48
N ARG A 68 -1.73 -5.31 -8.09
CA ARG A 68 -1.79 -5.86 -9.45
C ARG A 68 -2.12 -4.76 -10.45
#